data_AF-A0A3P7IQF7-F1
#
_entry.id   AF-A0A3P7IQF7-F1
#
_cell.length_a   1.000
_cell.length_b   1.000
_cell.length_c   1.000
_cell.angle_alpha   90.00
_cell.angle_beta   90.00
_cell.angle_gamma   90.00
#
_symmetry.space_group_name_H-M   'P 1'
#
loop_
_entity.id
_entity.type
_entity.pdbx_description
1 polymer ?
#
loop_
_entity_poly.entity_id
_entity_poly.type
_entity_poly.pdbx_seq_one_letter_code
_entity_poly.pdbx_strand_id
1 'polypeptide(L)'
;MSNMSPFLTQSCRNFAKNVEHYLKKAMQGAPEIIQKKKIQAVKYMAQGLRRYTSLNHLAQAARAVLQKPDQVTAMYNDYIRVDMQQVQEQAGWVSGCDSLMVHHIHNAFKDNLQKMAPMEEWAEWLESIVDQILAKYHDKPVQVISEVGKQFLLNWSCYT
;
A
#
# COMPACT_ATOMS: atom_id res chain seq x y z
N MET A 1 6.42 9.34 11.74
CA MET A 1 6.54 7.91 12.15
C MET A 1 7.99 7.60 12.51
N SER A 2 8.26 7.01 13.68
CA SER A 2 9.62 6.68 14.15
C SER A 2 10.29 5.62 13.27
N ASN A 3 11.50 5.91 12.76
CA ASN A 3 12.28 4.98 11.94
C ASN A 3 12.52 3.67 12.69
N MET A 4 11.94 2.57 12.17
CA MET A 4 12.15 1.23 12.70
C MET A 4 13.62 0.83 12.47
N SER A 5 14.35 0.48 13.52
CA SER A 5 15.77 0.14 13.38
C SER A 5 15.96 -1.08 12.46
N PRO A 6 17.10 -1.18 11.73
CA PRO A 6 17.40 -2.35 10.92
C PRO A 6 17.33 -3.65 11.73
N PHE A 7 17.78 -3.60 12.98
CA PHE A 7 17.72 -4.71 13.94
C PHE A 7 16.28 -5.13 14.26
N LEU A 8 15.39 -4.17 14.55
CA LEU A 8 13.97 -4.46 14.82
C LEU A 8 13.29 -5.04 13.57
N THR A 9 13.59 -4.49 12.40
CA THR A 9 13.08 -5.01 11.12
C THR A 9 13.50 -6.45 10.87
N GLN A 10 14.77 -6.79 11.14
CA GLN A 10 15.26 -8.17 10.99
C GLN A 10 14.62 -9.10 12.02
N SER A 11 14.47 -8.64 13.27
CA SER A 11 13.79 -9.38 14.33
C SER A 11 12.33 -9.70 13.97
N CYS A 12 11.58 -8.72 13.45
CA CYS A 12 10.22 -8.92 12.97
C CYS A 12 10.15 -9.95 11.83
N ARG A 13 11.06 -9.87 10.85
CA ARG A 13 11.14 -10.84 9.75
C ARG A 13 11.43 -12.26 10.25
N ASN A 14 12.40 -12.40 11.16
CA ASN A 14 12.76 -13.68 11.76
C ASN A 14 11.59 -14.27 12.57
N PHE A 15 10.91 -13.45 13.36
CA PHE A 15 9.73 -13.87 14.10
C PHE A 15 8.61 -14.32 13.15
N ALA A 16 8.26 -13.50 12.14
CA ALA A 16 7.22 -13.84 11.18
C ALA A 16 7.53 -15.12 10.37
N LYS A 17 8.81 -15.46 10.16
CA LYS A 17 9.22 -16.71 9.52
C LYS A 17 8.97 -17.94 10.40
N ASN A 18 9.19 -17.82 11.71
CA ASN A 18 9.25 -18.98 12.61
C ASN A 18 8.06 -19.13 13.55
N VAL A 19 7.24 -18.10 13.74
CA VAL A 19 6.16 -18.08 14.76
C VAL A 19 5.14 -19.21 14.59
N GLU A 20 4.81 -19.59 13.35
CA GLU A 20 3.91 -20.73 13.10
C GLU A 20 4.50 -22.04 13.64
N HIS A 21 5.78 -22.29 13.37
CA HIS A 21 6.48 -23.49 13.83
C HIS A 21 6.59 -23.52 15.36
N TYR A 22 6.95 -22.39 15.97
CA TYR A 22 7.02 -22.29 17.42
C TYR A 22 5.67 -22.54 18.08
N LEU A 23 4.59 -21.98 17.52
CA LEU A 23 3.25 -22.19 18.06
C LEU A 23 2.77 -23.63 17.87
N LYS A 24 3.08 -24.29 16.74
CA LYS A 24 2.76 -25.72 16.54
C LYS A 24 3.41 -26.59 17.61
N LYS A 25 4.69 -26.35 17.91
CA LYS A 25 5.41 -27.08 18.97
C LYS A 25 4.81 -26.82 20.36
N ALA A 26 4.54 -25.56 20.68
CA ALA A 26 4.00 -25.18 21.99
C ALA A 26 2.58 -25.71 22.24
N MET A 27 1.84 -26.05 21.19
CA MET A 27 0.46 -26.55 21.28
C MET A 27 0.36 -28.09 21.27
N GLN A 28 1.48 -28.82 21.32
CA GLN A 28 1.46 -30.28 21.43
C GLN A 28 0.65 -30.72 22.67
N GLY A 29 -0.26 -31.68 22.46
CA GLY A 29 -1.17 -32.17 23.51
C GLY A 29 -2.45 -31.33 23.72
N ALA A 30 -2.58 -30.17 23.08
CA ALA A 30 -3.82 -29.39 23.12
C ALA A 30 -4.89 -29.96 22.16
N PRO A 31 -6.18 -29.68 22.39
CA PRO A 31 -7.25 -30.08 21.46
C PRO A 31 -7.04 -29.52 20.05
N GLU A 32 -7.20 -30.36 19.01
CA GLU A 32 -6.93 -30.02 17.61
C GLU A 32 -7.66 -28.76 17.13
N ILE A 33 -8.91 -28.58 17.57
CA ILE A 33 -9.72 -27.40 17.19
C ILE A 33 -9.08 -26.09 17.67
N ILE A 34 -8.50 -26.09 18.87
CA ILE A 34 -7.80 -24.93 19.44
C ILE A 34 -6.50 -24.69 18.69
N GLN A 35 -5.74 -25.76 18.41
CA GLN A 35 -4.51 -25.66 17.61
C GLN A 35 -4.81 -25.00 16.25
N LYS A 36 -5.79 -25.52 15.51
CA LYS A 36 -6.16 -25.02 14.17
C LYS A 36 -6.49 -23.52 14.20
N LYS A 37 -7.30 -23.06 15.15
CA LYS A 37 -7.68 -21.64 15.26
C LYS A 37 -6.48 -20.75 15.60
N LYS A 38 -5.64 -21.15 16.57
CA LYS A 38 -4.45 -20.38 16.96
C LYS A 38 -3.40 -20.33 15.84
N ILE A 39 -3.17 -21.44 15.13
CA ILE A 39 -2.29 -21.46 13.96
C ILE A 39 -2.83 -20.56 12.85
N GLN A 40 -4.13 -20.56 12.59
CA GLN A 40 -4.71 -19.67 11.58
C GLN A 40 -4.51 -18.19 11.94
N ALA A 41 -4.74 -17.81 13.20
CA ALA A 41 -4.50 -16.44 13.67
C ALA A 41 -3.02 -16.04 13.53
N VAL A 42 -2.09 -16.92 13.89
CA VAL A 42 -0.65 -16.64 13.80
C VAL A 42 -0.18 -16.52 12.36
N LYS A 43 -0.79 -17.27 11.43
CA LYS A 43 -0.53 -17.14 9.99
C LYS A 43 -0.90 -15.76 9.48
N TYR A 44 -2.08 -15.25 9.86
CA TYR A 44 -2.50 -13.89 9.48
C TYR A 44 -1.59 -12.82 10.07
N MET A 45 -1.19 -12.96 11.34
CA MET A 45 -0.22 -12.07 11.97
C MET A 45 1.14 -12.10 11.25
N ALA A 46 1.66 -13.29 10.96
CA ALA A 46 2.92 -13.46 10.24
C ALA A 46 2.87 -12.86 8.83
N GLN A 47 1.74 -13.02 8.12
CA GLN A 47 1.51 -12.40 6.82
C GLN A 47 1.49 -10.86 6.94
N GLY A 48 0.80 -10.31 7.94
CA GLY A 48 0.78 -8.88 8.21
C GLY A 48 2.19 -8.32 8.49
N LEU A 49 2.97 -9.00 9.32
CA LEU A 49 4.35 -8.61 9.61
C LEU A 49 5.23 -8.62 8.36
N ARG A 50 5.16 -9.68 7.54
CA ARG A 50 5.90 -9.73 6.26
C ARG A 50 5.53 -8.55 5.38
N ARG A 51 4.23 -8.29 5.22
CA ARG A 51 3.73 -7.15 4.43
C ARG A 51 4.29 -5.82 4.93
N TYR A 52 4.16 -5.52 6.22
CA TYR A 52 4.65 -4.25 6.78
C TYR A 52 6.18 -4.12 6.70
N THR A 53 6.93 -5.20 6.92
CA THR A 53 8.40 -5.14 6.74
C THR A 53 8.81 -4.91 5.29
N SER A 54 8.11 -5.50 4.32
CA SER A 54 8.34 -5.24 2.89
C SER A 54 7.98 -3.81 2.50
N LEU A 55 6.84 -3.29 2.99
CA LEU A 55 6.43 -1.90 2.76
C LEU A 55 7.43 -0.90 3.37
N ASN A 56 7.94 -1.17 4.58
CA ASN A 56 8.97 -0.35 5.18
C ASN A 56 10.26 -0.32 4.34
N HIS A 57 10.65 -1.45 3.76
CA HIS A 57 11.80 -1.49 2.86
C HIS A 57 11.55 -0.68 1.58
N LEU A 58 10.35 -0.78 0.99
CA LEU A 58 9.97 0.03 -0.16
C LEU A 58 10.00 1.53 0.17
N ALA A 59 9.46 1.93 1.32
CA ALA A 59 9.49 3.31 1.78
C ALA A 59 10.93 3.81 1.99
N GLN A 60 11.86 2.97 2.46
CA GLN A 60 13.28 3.32 2.56
C GLN A 60 13.91 3.52 1.18
N ALA A 61 13.61 2.65 0.21
CA ALA A 61 14.09 2.81 -1.16
C ALA A 61 13.55 4.12 -1.78
N ALA A 62 12.26 4.42 -1.60
CA ALA A 62 11.65 5.66 -2.04
C ALA A 62 12.29 6.89 -1.37
N ARG A 63 12.49 6.88 -0.04
CA ARG A 63 13.21 7.94 0.68
C ARG A 63 14.59 8.22 0.09
N ALA A 64 15.36 7.16 -0.21
CA ALA A 64 16.70 7.31 -0.77
C ALA A 64 16.72 7.98 -2.16
N VAL A 65 15.63 7.88 -2.92
CA VAL A 65 15.43 8.60 -4.20
C VAL A 65 14.97 10.02 -3.95
N LEU A 66 13.96 10.22 -3.09
CA LEU A 66 13.38 11.53 -2.79
C LEU A 66 14.38 12.50 -2.11
N GLN A 67 15.43 11.97 -1.48
CA GLN A 67 16.53 12.77 -0.91
C GLN A 67 17.57 13.24 -1.94
N LYS A 68 17.41 12.92 -3.24
CA LYS A 68 18.33 13.30 -4.32
C LYS A 68 17.70 14.38 -5.21
N PRO A 69 18.04 15.67 -5.02
CA PRO A 69 17.41 16.78 -5.76
C PRO A 69 17.46 16.63 -7.28
N ASP A 70 18.57 16.17 -7.84
CA ASP A 70 18.72 15.99 -9.29
C ASP A 70 17.77 14.91 -9.84
N GLN A 71 17.57 13.82 -9.08
CA GLN A 71 16.66 12.75 -9.46
C GLN A 71 15.20 13.22 -9.39
N VAL A 72 14.82 13.92 -8.32
CA VAL A 72 13.45 14.45 -8.16
C VAL A 72 13.15 15.51 -9.22
N THR A 73 14.12 16.37 -9.56
CA THR A 73 13.98 17.36 -10.63
C THR A 73 13.80 16.69 -11.99
N ALA A 74 14.57 15.64 -12.28
CA ALA A 74 14.38 14.84 -13.49
C ALA A 74 12.98 14.19 -13.52
N MET A 75 12.54 13.58 -12.42
CA MET A 75 11.19 13.00 -12.29
C MET A 75 10.09 14.05 -12.54
N TYR A 76 10.23 15.25 -12.00
CA TYR A 76 9.30 16.36 -12.25
C TYR A 76 9.25 16.72 -13.73
N ASN A 77 10.41 16.92 -14.36
CA ASN A 77 10.51 17.28 -15.77
C ASN A 77 9.93 16.20 -16.70
N ASP A 78 10.14 14.93 -16.37
CA ASP A 78 9.55 13.82 -17.11
C ASP A 78 8.02 13.77 -16.91
N TYR A 79 7.55 14.01 -15.69
CA TYR A 79 6.13 13.97 -15.36
C TYR A 79 5.32 15.08 -16.04
N ILE A 80 5.81 16.32 -16.07
CA ILE A 80 5.08 17.45 -16.70
C ILE A 80 5.02 17.35 -18.23
N ARG A 81 5.79 16.45 -18.85
CA ARG A 81 5.73 16.17 -20.29
C ARG A 81 4.66 15.15 -20.65
N VAL A 82 4.07 14.48 -19.65
CA VAL A 82 2.97 13.54 -19.87
C VAL A 82 1.72 14.30 -20.29
N ASP A 83 1.13 13.90 -21.41
CA ASP A 83 -0.16 14.41 -21.86
C ASP A 83 -1.28 13.82 -21.00
N MET A 84 -1.65 14.55 -19.95
CA MET A 84 -2.70 14.13 -19.03
C MET A 84 -4.08 14.10 -19.65
N GLN A 85 -4.32 14.87 -20.72
CA GLN A 85 -5.58 14.82 -21.44
C GLN A 85 -5.71 13.46 -22.13
N GLN A 86 -4.66 13.02 -22.83
CA GLN A 86 -4.61 11.71 -23.45
C GLN A 86 -4.74 10.58 -22.41
N VAL A 87 -4.03 10.68 -21.28
CA VAL A 87 -4.15 9.71 -20.18
C VAL A 87 -5.60 9.63 -19.67
N GLN A 88 -6.27 10.76 -19.52
CA GLN A 88 -7.64 10.80 -19.03
C GLN A 88 -8.63 10.21 -20.05
N GLU A 89 -8.47 10.51 -21.34
CA GLU A 89 -9.30 9.95 -22.41
C GLU A 89 -9.16 8.42 -22.50
N GLN A 90 -7.93 7.90 -22.40
CA GLN A 90 -7.66 6.47 -22.45
C GLN A 90 -8.07 5.74 -21.16
N ALA A 91 -7.77 6.30 -19.98
CA ALA A 91 -8.11 5.70 -18.70
C ALA A 91 -9.62 5.79 -18.43
N GLY A 92 -10.25 6.92 -18.75
CA GLY A 92 -11.68 7.14 -18.53
C GLY A 92 -12.56 6.11 -19.22
N TRP A 93 -12.15 5.63 -20.40
CA TRP A 93 -12.88 4.59 -21.13
C TRP A 93 -12.81 3.22 -20.46
N VAL A 94 -11.71 2.89 -19.77
CA VAL A 94 -11.51 1.55 -19.19
C VAL A 94 -11.89 1.48 -17.71
N SER A 95 -11.58 2.52 -16.93
CA SER A 95 -11.77 2.51 -15.48
C SER A 95 -12.93 3.38 -14.98
N GLY A 96 -13.55 4.20 -15.85
CA GLY A 96 -14.65 5.07 -15.48
C GLY A 96 -14.29 6.07 -14.36
N CYS A 97 -13.02 6.46 -14.29
CA CYS A 97 -12.54 7.38 -13.25
C CYS A 97 -13.15 8.77 -13.40
N ASP A 98 -13.50 9.39 -12.27
CA ASP A 98 -13.91 10.80 -12.22
C ASP A 98 -12.75 11.71 -12.68
N SER A 99 -12.99 12.47 -13.75
CA SER A 99 -12.03 13.41 -14.32
C SER A 99 -11.50 14.41 -13.31
N LEU A 100 -12.36 14.92 -12.42
CA LEU A 100 -11.94 15.91 -11.43
C LEU A 100 -10.99 15.29 -10.41
N MET A 101 -11.27 14.05 -9.98
CA MET A 101 -10.38 13.30 -9.09
C MET A 101 -9.02 13.02 -9.75
N VAL A 102 -9.01 12.59 -11.02
CA VAL A 102 -7.77 12.35 -11.77
C VAL A 102 -6.94 13.63 -11.88
N HIS A 103 -7.59 14.77 -12.16
CA HIS A 103 -6.92 16.06 -12.26
C HIS A 103 -6.34 16.52 -10.90
N HIS A 104 -7.07 16.33 -9.80
CA HIS A 104 -6.56 16.63 -8.45
C HIS A 104 -5.36 15.76 -8.08
N ILE A 105 -5.40 14.45 -8.36
CA ILE A 105 -4.27 13.53 -8.12
C ILE A 105 -3.05 13.98 -8.94
N HIS A 106 -3.25 14.34 -10.21
CA HIS A 106 -2.17 14.80 -11.08
C HIS A 106 -1.49 16.07 -10.54
N ASN A 107 -2.29 17.09 -10.22
CA ASN A 107 -1.75 18.36 -9.72
C ASN A 107 -1.03 18.17 -8.38
N ALA A 108 -1.61 17.40 -7.46
CA ALA A 108 -0.97 17.14 -6.18
C ALA A 108 0.34 16.33 -6.31
N PHE A 109 0.39 15.35 -7.23
CA PHE A 109 1.62 14.63 -7.53
C PHE A 109 2.72 15.55 -8.07
N LYS A 110 2.34 16.43 -9.02
CA LYS A 110 3.22 17.44 -9.59
C LYS A 110 3.76 18.39 -8.52
N ASP A 111 2.89 18.90 -7.66
CA ASP A 111 3.25 19.82 -6.57
C ASP A 111 4.19 19.14 -5.57
N ASN A 112 3.94 17.87 -5.23
CA ASN A 112 4.82 17.08 -4.36
C ASN A 112 6.21 16.87 -4.94
N LEU A 113 6.33 16.64 -6.25
CA LEU A 113 7.64 16.60 -6.91
C LEU A 113 8.31 17.97 -6.93
N GLN A 114 7.56 19.03 -7.26
CA GLN A 114 8.12 20.38 -7.40
C GLN A 114 8.69 20.92 -6.09
N LYS A 115 8.01 20.69 -4.97
CA LYS A 115 8.49 21.12 -3.64
C LYS A 115 9.46 20.14 -3.00
N MET A 116 9.83 19.05 -3.69
CA MET A 116 10.66 17.97 -3.18
C MET A 116 10.13 17.41 -1.85
N ALA A 117 8.83 17.08 -1.83
CA ALA A 117 8.14 16.61 -0.64
C ALA A 117 8.84 15.37 -0.02
N PRO A 118 9.00 15.31 1.32
CA PRO A 118 9.54 14.14 1.98
C PRO A 118 8.57 12.96 1.90
N MET A 119 9.08 11.73 2.07
CA MET A 119 8.29 10.49 1.96
C MET A 119 7.04 10.48 2.86
N GLU A 120 7.12 11.11 4.02
CA GLU A 120 6.01 11.22 4.96
C GLU A 120 4.83 11.99 4.36
N GLU A 121 5.08 13.09 3.65
CA GLU A 121 4.05 13.87 2.96
C GLU A 121 3.47 13.10 1.77
N TRP A 122 4.29 12.33 1.05
CA TRP A 122 3.81 11.40 0.02
C TRP A 122 2.87 10.33 0.60
N ALA A 123 3.19 9.79 1.78
CA ALA A 123 2.37 8.79 2.45
C ALA A 123 1.03 9.36 2.92
N GLU A 124 1.05 10.53 3.56
CA GLU A 124 -0.16 11.25 3.99
C GLU A 124 -1.06 11.61 2.79
N TRP A 125 -0.46 12.07 1.69
CA TRP A 125 -1.21 12.36 0.47
C TRP A 125 -1.85 11.10 -0.14
N LEU A 126 -1.12 10.00 -0.24
CA LEU A 126 -1.67 8.72 -0.72
C LEU A 126 -2.80 8.20 0.18
N GLU A 127 -2.65 8.32 1.50
CA GLU A 127 -3.70 7.97 2.47
C GLU A 127 -4.96 8.82 2.23
N SER A 128 -4.80 10.14 2.05
CA SER A 128 -5.92 11.04 1.77
C SER A 128 -6.69 10.69 0.49
N ILE A 129 -6.01 10.18 -0.55
CA ILE A 129 -6.65 9.70 -1.79
C ILE A 129 -7.49 8.46 -1.49
N VAL A 130 -6.92 7.50 -0.76
CA VAL A 130 -7.61 6.26 -0.39
C VAL A 130 -8.85 6.58 0.45
N ASP A 131 -8.73 7.46 1.44
CA ASP A 131 -9.84 7.87 2.28
C ASP A 131 -10.96 8.55 1.49
N GLN A 132 -10.63 9.48 0.57
CA GLN A 132 -11.62 10.12 -0.30
C GLN A 132 -12.36 9.11 -1.19
N ILE A 133 -11.63 8.14 -1.76
CA ILE A 133 -12.23 7.11 -2.63
C ILE A 133 -13.09 6.15 -1.82
N LEU A 134 -12.66 5.78 -0.61
CA LEU A 134 -13.35 4.83 0.25
C LEU A 134 -14.49 5.45 1.06
N ALA A 135 -14.53 6.77 1.22
CA ALA A 135 -15.56 7.48 1.96
C ALA A 135 -16.99 7.10 1.53
N LYS A 136 -17.25 6.90 0.23
CA LYS A 136 -18.58 6.48 -0.25
C LYS A 136 -19.02 5.07 0.17
N TYR A 137 -18.10 4.27 0.69
CA TYR A 137 -18.34 2.89 1.11
C TYR A 137 -18.39 2.70 2.63
N HIS A 138 -18.13 3.73 3.45
CA HIS A 138 -17.99 3.59 4.91
C HIS A 138 -19.24 3.02 5.60
N ASP A 139 -20.43 3.43 5.18
CA ASP A 139 -21.72 2.96 5.71
C ASP A 139 -22.32 1.78 4.94
N LYS A 140 -21.58 1.19 3.99
CA LYS A 140 -22.12 0.12 3.15
C LYS A 140 -22.01 -1.24 3.87
N PRO A 141 -22.99 -2.15 3.66
CA PRO A 141 -22.89 -3.50 4.18
C PRO A 141 -21.61 -4.21 3.71
N VAL A 142 -21.06 -5.09 4.55
CA VAL A 142 -19.82 -5.83 4.26
C VAL A 142 -19.89 -6.62 2.94
N GLN A 143 -21.08 -7.11 2.57
CA GLN A 143 -21.31 -7.82 1.31
C GLN A 143 -21.02 -6.91 0.10
N VAL A 144 -21.52 -5.67 0.13
CA VAL A 144 -21.30 -4.68 -0.92
C VAL A 144 -19.82 -4.31 -1.02
N ILE A 145 -19.16 -4.10 0.13
CA ILE A 145 -17.72 -3.81 0.16
C ILE A 145 -16.93 -5.00 -0.41
N SER A 146 -17.33 -6.23 -0.10
CA SER A 146 -16.69 -7.43 -0.64
C SER A 146 -16.84 -7.55 -2.16
N GLU A 147 -18.01 -7.26 -2.70
CA GLU A 147 -18.27 -7.27 -4.15
C GLU A 147 -17.44 -6.21 -4.88
N VAL A 148 -17.45 -4.98 -4.39
CA VAL A 148 -16.62 -3.89 -4.93
C VAL A 148 -15.13 -4.23 -4.83
N GLY A 149 -14.69 -4.80 -3.72
CA GLY A 149 -13.30 -5.23 -3.53
C GLY A 149 -12.89 -6.34 -4.50
N LYS A 150 -13.77 -7.31 -4.80
CA LYS A 150 -13.51 -8.33 -5.82
C LYS A 150 -13.39 -7.72 -7.20
N GLN A 151 -14.29 -6.79 -7.56
CA GLN A 151 -14.22 -6.12 -8.86
C GLN A 151 -12.95 -5.28 -9.00
N PHE A 152 -12.54 -4.59 -7.92
CA PHE A 152 -11.27 -3.87 -7.87
C PHE A 152 -10.09 -4.82 -8.15
N LEU A 153 -10.01 -5.96 -7.45
CA LEU A 153 -8.92 -6.92 -7.65
C LEU A 153 -8.92 -7.54 -9.05
N LEU A 154 -10.11 -7.79 -9.63
CA LEU A 154 -10.24 -8.25 -10.99
C LEU A 154 -9.69 -7.22 -11.98
N ASN A 155 -10.14 -5.96 -11.88
CA ASN A 155 -9.65 -4.90 -12.75
C ASN A 155 -8.15 -4.67 -12.56
N TRP A 156 -7.66 -4.67 -11.31
CA TRP A 156 -6.24 -4.51 -10.99
C TRP A 156 -5.38 -5.59 -11.66
N SER A 157 -5.84 -6.85 -11.66
CA SER A 157 -5.12 -7.95 -12.32
C SER A 157 -5.00 -7.81 -13.85
N CYS A 158 -5.81 -6.95 -14.48
CA CYS A 158 -5.66 -6.63 -15.91
C CYS A 158 -4.50 -5.65 -16.16
N TYR A 159 -4.04 -4.93 -15.14
CA TYR A 159 -3.01 -3.89 -15.24
C TYR A 159 -1.70 -4.25 -14.54
N THR A 160 -1.63 -5.36 -13.81
CA THR A 160 -0.43 -5.86 -13.11
C THR A 160 -0.21 -7.35 -13.36
#